data_AF-F9ERD5-F1
#
_entry.id   AF-F9ERD5-F1
#
_cell.length_a   1.000
_cell.length_b   1.000
_cell.length_c   1.000
_cell.angle_alpha   90.00
_cell.angle_beta   90.00
_cell.angle_gamma   90.00
#
_symmetry.space_group_name_H-M   'P 1'
#
loop_
_entity.id
_entity.type
_entity.pdbx_description
1 polymer ?
#
loop_
_entity_poly.entity_id
_entity_poly.type
_entity_poly.pdbx_seq_one_letter_code
_entity_poly.pdbx_strand_id
1 'polypeptide(L)' 'MEFKHKKKYGQNFLNNRDEILNKIIEVSDISDNDEILEIGPGQGALTSLLVEKVKK' A
#
# COMPACT_ATOMS: atom_id res chain seq x y z
N MET A 1 -2.87 21.69 -1.16
CA MET A 1 -2.68 21.62 0.30
C MET A 1 -1.70 20.50 0.58
N GLU A 2 -0.60 20.78 1.25
CA GLU A 2 0.40 19.77 1.61
C GLU A 2 -0.12 18.91 2.76
N PHE A 3 -0.23 17.60 2.56
CA PHE A 3 -0.76 16.69 3.59
C PHE A 3 0.28 16.51 4.70
N LYS A 4 0.03 17.11 5.87
CA LYS A 4 0.97 17.04 7.00
C LYS A 4 0.77 15.75 7.79
N HIS A 5 1.82 14.91 7.83
CA HIS A 5 1.82 13.64 8.54
C HIS A 5 1.57 13.85 10.04
N LYS A 6 0.69 13.03 10.63
CA LYS A 6 0.35 13.12 12.05
C LYS A 6 1.10 12.03 12.82
N LYS A 7 2.22 12.41 13.46
CA LYS A 7 3.07 11.49 14.25
C LYS A 7 2.28 10.71 15.32
N LYS A 8 1.26 11.33 15.93
CA LYS A 8 0.38 10.68 16.92
C LYS A 8 -0.40 9.46 16.39
N TYR A 9 -0.53 9.33 15.07
CA TYR A 9 -1.18 8.20 14.40
C TYR A 9 -0.15 7.23 13.78
N GLY A 10 1.15 7.38 14.06
CA GLY A 10 2.19 6.50 13.53
C GLY A 10 2.33 6.53 12.00
N GLN A 11 1.87 7.60 11.34
CA GLN A 11 1.92 7.72 9.88
C GLN A 11 3.36 7.93 9.42
N ASN A 12 3.99 6.87 8.91
CA ASN A 12 5.29 6.90 8.26
C ASN A 12 5.08 6.55 6.79
N PHE A 13 5.60 7.39 5.88
CA PHE A 13 5.46 7.18 4.44
C PHE A 13 6.79 6.67 3.87
N LEU A 14 6.69 5.82 2.86
CA LEU A 14 7.86 5.25 2.20
C LEU A 14 8.56 6.32 1.36
N ASN A 15 9.86 6.51 1.59
CA ASN A 15 10.69 7.38 0.77
C ASN A 15 11.05 6.70 -0.57
N ASN A 16 11.42 5.42 -0.54
CA ASN A 16 11.74 4.62 -1.72
C ASN A 16 10.51 3.83 -2.17
N ARG A 17 9.44 4.56 -2.49
CA ARG A 17 8.10 4.00 -2.66
C ARG A 17 8.06 2.87 -3.69
N ASP A 18 8.56 3.10 -4.90
CA ASP A 18 8.39 2.14 -6.01
C ASP A 18 9.13 0.82 -5.76
N GLU A 19 10.38 0.87 -5.30
CA GLU A 19 11.17 -0.34 -5.03
C GLU A 19 10.56 -1.17 -3.91
N ILE A 20 10.20 -0.53 -2.78
CA ILE A 20 9.69 -1.24 -1.61
C ILE A 20 8.28 -1.78 -1.88
N LEU A 21 7.41 -1.01 -2.53
CA LEU A 21 6.07 -1.48 -2.85
C LEU A 21 6.09 -2.67 -3.81
N ASN A 22 6.92 -2.64 -4.86
CA ASN A 22 7.04 -3.77 -5.78
C ASN A 22 7.54 -5.03 -5.06
N LYS A 23 8.52 -4.90 -4.16
CA LYS A 23 8.98 -6.01 -3.32
C LYS A 23 7.88 -6.55 -2.41
N ILE A 24 7.08 -5.67 -1.78
CA ILE A 24 5.93 -6.10 -0.96
C ILE A 24 4.95 -6.92 -1.80
N ILE A 25 4.60 -6.45 -3.00
CA ILE A 25 3.68 -7.18 -3.90
C ILE A 25 4.26 -8.53 -4.30
N GLU A 26 5.55 -8.57 -4.67
CA GLU A 26 6.25 -9.80 -5.08
C GLU A 26 6.23 -10.87 -3.98
N VAL A 27 6.52 -10.51 -2.73
CA VAL A 27 6.54 -11.46 -1.61
C VAL A 27 5.16 -11.79 -1.05
N SER A 28 4.13 -10.98 -1.38
CA SER A 28 2.76 -11.21 -0.90
C SER A 28 2.04 -12.29 -1.70
N ASP A 29 2.57 -12.71 -2.85
CA ASP A 29 2.06 -13.80 -3.70
C ASP A 29 0.53 -13.73 -3.95
N ILE A 30 0.07 -12.52 -4.30
CA ILE A 30 -1.36 -12.19 -4.44
C ILE A 30 -1.90 -12.78 -5.75
N SER A 31 -3.04 -13.46 -5.64
CA SER A 31 -3.85 -13.97 -6.74
C SER A 31 -5.02 -13.03 -7.08
N ASP A 32 -5.56 -13.18 -8.29
CA ASP A 32 -6.65 -12.34 -8.78
C ASP A 32 -7.99 -12.57 -8.07
N ASN A 33 -8.12 -13.66 -7.31
CA ASN A 33 -9.33 -14.01 -6.54
C ASN A 33 -9.17 -13.80 -5.02
N ASP A 34 -8.06 -13.19 -4.58
CA ASP A 34 -7.82 -12.98 -3.16
C ASP A 34 -8.66 -11.82 -2.61
N GLU A 35 -9.22 -12.01 -1.42
CA GLU A 35 -9.80 -10.93 -0.63
C GLU A 35 -8.72 -10.33 0.27
N ILE A 36 -8.42 -9.03 0.07
CA ILE A 36 -7.32 -8.35 0.75
C ILE A 36 -7.85 -7.32 1.75
N LEU A 37 -7.39 -7.42 3.00
CA LEU A 37 -7.62 -6.43 4.05
C LEU A 37 -6.32 -5.66 4.33
N GLU A 38 -6.29 -4.37 3.96
CA GLU A 38 -5.16 -3.49 4.24
C GLU A 38 -5.37 -2.70 5.55
N ILE A 39 -4.38 -2.72 6.44
CA ILE A 39 -4.39 -1.95 7.69
C ILE A 39 -3.52 -0.71 7.53
N GLY A 40 -4.12 0.47 7.72
CA GLY A 40 -3.40 1.75 7.67
C GLY A 40 -2.94 2.16 6.26
N PRO A 41 -3.86 2.25 5.27
CA PRO A 41 -3.51 2.53 3.87
C PRO A 41 -2.84 3.89 3.64
N GLY A 42 -2.95 4.82 4.59
CA GLY A 42 -2.34 6.14 4.50
C GLY A 42 -2.83 6.91 3.27
N GLN A 43 -1.91 7.21 2.35
CA GLN A 43 -2.22 7.88 1.08
C GLN A 43 -2.64 6.91 -0.04
N GLY A 44 -2.88 5.64 0.28
CA GLY A 44 -3.28 4.61 -0.67
C GLY A 44 -2.11 4.10 -1.52
N ALA A 45 -0.89 4.19 -0.99
CA ALA A 45 0.32 3.92 -1.77
C ALA A 45 0.41 2.46 -2.22
N LEU A 46 0.16 1.54 -1.29
CA LEU A 46 0.06 0.11 -1.54
C LEU A 46 -1.31 -0.26 -2.10
N THR A 47 -2.40 0.33 -1.56
CA THR A 47 -3.78 0.13 -2.06
C THR A 47 -3.89 0.23 -3.57
N SER A 48 -3.25 1.24 -4.18
CA SER A 48 -3.32 1.46 -5.64
C SER A 48 -2.78 0.26 -6.43
N LEU A 49 -1.71 -0.37 -5.94
CA LEU A 49 -1.11 -1.54 -6.57
C LEU A 49 -1.91 -2.82 -6.30
N LEU A 50 -2.45 -2.97 -5.08
CA LEU A 50 -3.27 -4.13 -4.71
C LEU A 50 -4.52 -4.23 -5.60
N VAL A 51 -5.19 -3.11 -5.84
CA VAL A 51 -6.41 -3.05 -6.68
C VAL A 51 -6.12 -3.40 -8.15
N GLU A 52 -4.91 -3.15 -8.64
CA GLU A 52 -4.52 -3.56 -10.01
C GLU A 52 -4.26 -5.07 -10.12
N LYS A 53 -4.01 -5.76 -9.00
CA LYS A 53 -3.70 -7.21 -8.97
C LYS A 53 -4.91 -8.10 -8.77
N VAL A 54 -5.93 -7.63 -8.06
CA VAL A 54 -7.17 -8.37 -7.84
C VAL A 54 -8.20 -8.07 -8.93
N LYS A 55 -8.95 -9.08 -9.37
CA LYS A 55 -10.11 -8.85 -10.25
C LYS A 55 -11.25 -8.26 -9.43
N LYS A 56 -11.99 -7.37 -10.07
CA LYS A 56 -13.16 -6.71 -9.49
C LYS A 56 -14.41 -7.58 -9.55
#